data_AF-F8DH68-F1
#
_entry.id   AF-F8DH68-F1
#
_cell.length_a   1.000
_cell.length_b   1.000
_cell.length_c   1.000
_cell.angle_alpha   90.00
_cell.angle_beta   90.00
_cell.angle_gamma   90.00
#
_symmetry.space_group_name_H-M   'P 1'
#
loop_
_entity.id
_entity.type
_entity.pdbx_description
1 polymer ?
#
loop_
_entity_poly.entity_id
_entity_poly.type
_entity_poly.pdbx_seq_one_letter_code
_entity_poly.pdbx_strand_id
1 'polypeptide(L)'
;MADRKDQDKKVLGLHILYVALPLIVVSLCHLDLWWICLVILLTHAGIDFLKPIVQKQLKLPTAWTFALDQVLHIGILTCLVLMGAKNGTTYLPLDTLNLIFYVLLVGKPSNIAFKILFAKYQPTSKKKMDTITGAGSMIGFLERLVIGACLVYGQFASIGLVFTAKSIARYNKISENPAFAEYYLIGSLFSILSALLAAWLCS
;
A
#
# COMPACT_ATOMS: atom_id res chain seq x y z
N MET A 1 4.98 -8.51 -9.96
CA MET A 1 6.12 -8.59 -9.01
C MET A 1 5.69 -9.04 -7.61
N ALA A 2 4.51 -8.63 -7.12
CA ALA A 2 3.94 -9.17 -5.86
C ALA A 2 3.56 -10.67 -5.94
N ASP A 3 3.16 -11.15 -7.12
CA ASP A 3 2.65 -12.52 -7.31
C ASP A 3 3.74 -13.61 -7.48
N ARG A 4 5.03 -13.29 -7.25
CA ARG A 4 6.17 -14.24 -7.33
C ARG A 4 7.02 -14.33 -6.04
N LYS A 5 6.59 -13.66 -4.96
CA LYS A 5 7.39 -13.54 -3.73
C LYS A 5 7.56 -14.87 -2.97
N ASP A 6 6.66 -15.84 -3.20
CA ASP A 6 6.60 -17.07 -2.39
C ASP A 6 7.53 -18.22 -2.81
N GLN A 7 8.28 -18.12 -3.92
CA GLN A 7 9.05 -19.27 -4.42
C GLN A 7 10.51 -19.00 -4.81
N ASP A 8 10.98 -17.75 -4.85
CA ASP A 8 12.32 -17.46 -5.35
C ASP A 8 13.11 -16.53 -4.43
N LYS A 9 14.15 -17.07 -3.76
CA LYS A 9 15.07 -16.33 -2.88
C LYS A 9 15.69 -15.12 -3.59
N LYS A 10 15.80 -15.18 -4.93
CA LYS A 10 16.29 -14.06 -5.76
C LYS A 10 15.33 -12.87 -5.75
N VAL A 11 14.02 -13.10 -5.76
CA VAL A 11 13.00 -12.03 -5.75
C VAL A 11 12.95 -11.35 -4.38
N LEU A 12 13.12 -12.12 -3.31
CA LEU A 12 13.23 -11.59 -1.95
C LEU A 12 14.47 -10.69 -1.79
N GLY A 13 15.64 -11.15 -2.27
CA GLY A 13 16.87 -10.35 -2.24
C GLY A 13 16.76 -9.05 -3.05
N LEU A 14 16.14 -9.10 -4.23
CA LEU A 14 15.92 -7.93 -5.07
C LEU A 14 14.93 -6.93 -4.43
N HIS A 15 13.94 -7.44 -3.68
CA HIS A 15 13.03 -6.60 -2.91
C HIS A 15 13.72 -5.89 -1.75
N ILE A 16 14.56 -6.60 -0.99
CA ILE A 16 15.37 -6.00 0.08
C ILE A 16 16.31 -4.95 -0.50
N LEU A 17 16.90 -5.17 -1.69
CA LEU A 17 17.75 -4.19 -2.36
C LEU A 17 17.00 -2.90 -2.73
N TYR A 18 15.76 -3.01 -3.21
CA TYR A 18 14.92 -1.83 -3.49
C TYR A 18 14.62 -0.99 -2.24
N VAL A 19 14.54 -1.60 -1.06
CA VAL A 19 14.34 -0.91 0.22
C VAL A 19 15.66 -0.37 0.76
N ALA A 20 16.76 -1.13 0.58
CA ALA A 20 18.09 -0.74 1.03
C ALA A 20 18.62 0.50 0.30
N LEU A 21 18.40 0.64 -1.01
CA LEU A 21 18.99 1.71 -1.80
C LEU A 21 18.56 3.12 -1.30
N PRO A 22 17.26 3.43 -1.12
CA PRO A 22 16.84 4.71 -0.53
C PRO A 22 17.39 4.91 0.89
N LEU A 23 17.41 3.86 1.72
CA LEU A 23 17.92 3.95 3.11
C LEU A 23 19.42 4.24 3.15
N ILE A 24 20.20 3.67 2.23
CA ILE A 24 21.64 3.95 2.09
C ILE A 24 21.84 5.40 1.68
N VAL A 25 21.08 5.91 0.70
CA VAL A 25 21.17 7.32 0.30
C VAL A 25 20.86 8.25 1.47
N VAL A 26 19.78 7.98 2.23
CA VAL A 26 19.44 8.75 3.44
C VAL A 26 20.56 8.68 4.48
N SER A 27 21.13 7.49 4.72
CA SER A 27 22.23 7.30 5.67
C SER A 27 23.51 8.02 5.24
N LEU A 28 23.77 8.20 3.94
CA LEU A 28 24.92 8.95 3.43
C LEU A 28 24.70 10.46 3.53
N CYS A 29 23.47 10.94 3.30
CA CYS A 29 23.12 12.35 3.45
C CYS A 29 23.01 12.78 4.92
N HIS A 30 22.61 11.86 5.81
CA HIS A 30 22.39 12.10 7.23
C HIS A 30 23.07 11.03 8.07
N LEU A 31 24.36 11.22 8.31
CA LEU A 31 25.19 10.26 9.04
C LEU A 31 24.62 9.96 10.44
N ASP A 32 23.97 10.89 11.12
CA ASP A 32 23.39 10.67 12.45
C ASP A 32 22.27 9.59 12.49
N LEU A 33 21.62 9.34 11.34
CA LEU A 33 20.50 8.40 11.21
C LEU A 33 20.94 7.00 10.78
N TRP A 34 22.24 6.75 10.59
CA TRP A 34 22.77 5.50 10.04
C TRP A 34 22.27 4.25 10.78
N TRP A 35 22.24 4.31 12.11
CA TRP A 35 21.82 3.19 12.95
C TRP A 35 20.30 2.94 12.84
N ILE A 36 19.48 3.99 12.69
CA ILE A 36 18.03 3.87 12.47
C ILE A 36 17.78 3.20 11.12
N CYS A 37 18.43 3.69 10.06
CA CYS A 37 18.32 3.12 8.72
C CYS A 37 18.74 1.64 8.70
N LEU A 38 19.81 1.29 9.42
CA LEU A 38 20.29 -0.09 9.55
C LEU A 38 19.29 -0.98 10.29
N VAL A 39 18.70 -0.51 11.39
CA VAL A 39 17.66 -1.27 12.11
C VAL A 39 16.40 -1.45 11.27
N ILE A 40 15.94 -0.42 10.54
CA ILE A 40 14.80 -0.54 9.61
C ILE A 40 15.10 -1.61 8.56
N LEU A 41 16.29 -1.59 7.95
CA LEU A 41 16.66 -2.57 6.93
C LEU A 41 16.71 -4.00 7.47
N LEU A 42 17.35 -4.20 8.62
CA LEU A 42 17.48 -5.53 9.24
C LEU A 42 16.12 -6.09 9.67
N THR A 43 15.29 -5.25 10.29
CA THR A 43 13.95 -5.67 10.72
C THR A 43 13.02 -5.94 9.55
N HIS A 44 13.04 -5.10 8.50
CA HIS A 44 12.30 -5.35 7.25
C HIS A 44 12.70 -6.69 6.64
N ALA A 45 14.01 -6.94 6.47
CA ALA A 45 14.52 -8.20 5.92
C ALA A 45 14.15 -9.40 6.80
N GLY A 46 14.23 -9.26 8.12
CA GLY A 46 13.85 -10.28 9.09
C GLY A 46 12.36 -10.65 8.99
N ILE A 47 11.47 -9.66 8.97
CA ILE A 47 10.02 -9.88 8.87
C ILE A 47 9.68 -10.56 7.54
N ASP A 48 10.22 -10.05 6.43
CA ASP A 48 9.97 -10.60 5.09
C ASP A 48 10.47 -12.06 4.97
N PHE A 49 11.57 -12.41 5.66
CA PHE A 49 12.08 -13.78 5.70
C PHE A 49 11.27 -14.71 6.62
N LEU A 50 10.81 -14.21 7.77
CA LEU A 50 10.01 -14.97 8.75
C LEU A 50 8.58 -15.23 8.27
N LYS A 51 8.02 -14.31 7.49
CA LYS A 51 6.65 -14.36 6.98
C LYS A 51 6.23 -15.72 6.38
N PRO A 52 6.93 -16.31 5.40
CA PRO A 52 6.55 -17.60 4.83
C PRO A 52 6.70 -18.76 5.84
N ILE A 53 7.65 -18.66 6.78
CA ILE A 53 7.87 -19.68 7.82
C ILE A 53 6.69 -19.69 8.79
N VAL A 54 6.31 -18.52 9.30
CA VAL A 54 5.18 -18.34 10.22
C VAL A 54 3.87 -18.77 9.55
N GLN A 55 3.66 -18.38 8.29
CA GLN A 55 2.47 -18.78 7.54
C GLN A 55 2.35 -20.30 7.41
N LYS A 56 3.46 -21.00 7.14
CA LYS A 56 3.49 -22.47 7.01
C LYS A 56 3.31 -23.17 8.35
N GLN A 57 3.98 -22.70 9.40
CA GLN A 57 3.93 -23.33 10.72
C GLN A 57 2.58 -23.15 11.42
N LEU A 58 2.01 -21.93 11.37
CA LEU A 58 0.74 -21.61 12.04
C LEU A 58 -0.49 -21.82 11.16
N LYS A 59 -0.32 -22.25 9.90
CA LYS A 59 -1.40 -22.43 8.90
C LYS A 59 -2.33 -21.21 8.80
N LEU A 60 -1.76 -20.01 8.96
CA LEU A 60 -2.52 -18.77 8.94
C LEU A 60 -2.96 -18.45 7.51
N PRO A 61 -4.18 -17.93 7.31
CA PRO A 61 -4.59 -17.44 6.00
C PRO A 61 -3.80 -16.19 5.63
N THR A 62 -3.62 -15.96 4.33
CA THR A 62 -2.79 -14.87 3.78
C THR A 62 -3.16 -13.49 4.33
N ALA A 63 -4.44 -13.25 4.63
CA ALA A 63 -4.92 -12.00 5.24
C ALA A 63 -4.32 -11.74 6.62
N TRP A 64 -4.34 -12.74 7.51
CA TRP A 64 -3.79 -12.62 8.86
C TRP A 64 -2.27 -12.47 8.83
N THR A 65 -1.58 -13.22 7.96
CA THR A 65 -0.13 -13.08 7.77
C THR A 65 0.24 -11.70 7.25
N PHE A 66 -0.53 -11.12 6.33
CA PHE A 66 -0.33 -9.76 5.85
C PHE A 66 -0.62 -8.70 6.92
N ALA A 67 -1.69 -8.87 7.71
CA ALA A 67 -2.00 -7.95 8.80
C ALA A 67 -0.89 -7.93 9.87
N LEU A 68 -0.42 -9.12 10.29
CA LEU A 68 0.70 -9.26 11.23
C LEU A 68 1.97 -8.57 10.70
N ASP A 69 2.28 -8.79 9.43
CA ASP A 69 3.39 -8.16 8.72
C ASP A 69 3.30 -6.63 8.77
N GLN A 70 2.15 -6.04 8.43
CA GLN A 70 1.98 -4.57 8.49
C GLN A 70 2.06 -4.02 9.93
N VAL A 71 1.47 -4.72 10.91
CA VAL A 71 1.52 -4.32 12.33
C VAL A 71 2.95 -4.34 12.87
N LEU A 72 3.74 -5.35 12.52
CA LEU A 72 5.15 -5.43 12.94
C LEU A 72 5.97 -4.27 12.35
N HIS A 73 5.83 -3.99 11.06
CA HIS A 73 6.54 -2.87 10.42
C HIS A 73 6.16 -1.52 11.04
N ILE A 74 4.87 -1.25 11.23
CA ILE A 74 4.40 -0.02 11.88
C ILE A 74 4.92 0.05 13.31
N GLY A 75 4.83 -1.04 14.08
CA GLY A 75 5.31 -1.09 15.45
C GLY A 75 6.81 -0.79 15.58
N ILE A 76 7.64 -1.33 14.69
CA ILE A 76 9.08 -1.04 14.66
C ILE A 76 9.35 0.41 14.30
N LEU A 77 8.67 0.95 13.27
CA LEU A 77 8.82 2.34 12.88
C LEU A 77 8.44 3.28 14.03
N THR A 78 7.29 3.04 14.68
CA THR A 78 6.84 3.83 15.84
C THR A 78 7.83 3.72 16.99
N CYS A 79 8.32 2.52 17.31
CA CYS A 79 9.31 2.31 18.36
C CYS A 79 10.61 3.09 18.08
N LEU A 80 11.14 2.98 16.86
CA LEU A 80 12.35 3.69 16.44
C LEU A 80 12.18 5.21 16.48
N VAL A 81 11.01 5.71 16.05
CA VAL A 81 10.68 7.14 16.16
C VAL A 81 10.67 7.57 17.63
N LEU A 82 10.02 6.83 18.54
CA LEU A 82 9.99 7.17 19.96
C LEU A 82 11.38 7.14 20.62
N MET A 83 12.25 6.21 20.22
CA MET A 83 13.63 6.13 20.70
C MET A 83 14.52 7.24 20.12
N GLY A 84 14.31 7.59 18.85
CA GLY A 84 15.06 8.61 18.11
C GLY A 84 14.59 10.05 18.31
N ALA A 85 13.36 10.25 18.79
CA ALA A 85 12.73 11.57 19.03
C ALA A 85 13.46 12.45 20.05
N LYS A 86 14.51 11.94 20.70
CA LYS A 86 15.37 12.73 21.58
C LYS A 86 16.31 13.68 20.84
N ASN A 87 16.52 13.48 19.53
CA ASN A 87 17.29 14.40 18.71
C ASN A 87 16.30 15.23 17.88
N GLY A 88 16.00 16.45 18.34
CA GLY A 88 15.02 17.39 17.76
C GLY A 88 15.34 17.93 16.36
N THR A 89 15.89 17.10 15.46
CA THR A 89 16.30 17.45 14.11
C THR A 89 15.35 16.84 13.07
N THR A 90 14.08 17.23 13.08
CA THR A 90 13.23 17.03 11.90
C THR A 90 13.63 18.05 10.84
N TYR A 91 14.43 17.62 9.85
CA TYR A 91 14.88 18.45 8.74
C TYR A 91 13.77 18.75 7.71
N LEU A 92 12.66 18.00 7.74
CA LEU A 92 11.51 18.21 6.86
C LEU A 92 10.33 18.81 7.64
N PRO A 93 9.57 19.73 7.03
CA PRO A 93 8.30 20.18 7.58
C PRO A 93 7.34 19.01 7.81
N LEU A 94 6.56 19.08 8.90
CA LEU A 94 5.60 18.04 9.27
C LEU A 94 4.58 17.79 8.14
N ASP A 95 4.12 18.84 7.46
CA ASP A 95 3.19 18.74 6.32
C ASP A 95 3.78 17.90 5.17
N THR A 96 5.06 18.09 4.87
CA THR A 96 5.77 17.31 3.85
C THR A 96 5.87 15.84 4.26
N LEU A 97 6.14 15.58 5.54
CA LEU A 97 6.22 14.22 6.06
C LEU A 97 4.85 13.53 6.02
N ASN A 98 3.78 14.24 6.40
CA ASN A 98 2.40 13.76 6.34
C ASN A 98 1.98 13.45 4.90
N LEU A 99 2.36 14.30 3.93
CA LEU A 99 2.12 14.04 2.51
C LEU A 99 2.86 12.80 2.01
N ILE A 100 4.14 12.63 2.36
CA ILE A 100 4.93 11.45 2.02
C ILE A 100 4.28 10.20 2.62
N PHE A 101 3.89 10.27 3.90
CA PHE A 101 3.24 9.17 4.61
C PHE A 101 1.90 8.79 3.96
N TYR A 102 1.07 9.78 3.61
CA TYR A 102 -0.18 9.58 2.88
C TYR A 102 0.04 8.82 1.58
N VAL A 103 0.98 9.28 0.74
CA VAL A 103 1.29 8.65 -0.57
C VAL A 103 1.77 7.21 -0.39
N LEU A 104 2.57 6.93 0.64
CA LEU A 104 3.05 5.58 0.96
C LEU A 104 1.91 4.66 1.41
N LEU A 105 0.99 5.16 2.26
CA LEU A 105 -0.18 4.40 2.74
C LEU A 105 -1.16 4.05 1.60
N VAL A 106 -1.48 5.00 0.73
CA VAL A 106 -2.42 4.76 -0.38
C VAL A 106 -1.80 4.01 -1.56
N GLY A 107 -0.48 3.81 -1.56
CA GLY A 107 0.26 3.12 -2.62
C GLY A 107 0.09 1.59 -2.63
N LYS A 108 1.24 0.91 -2.57
CA LYS A 108 1.32 -0.56 -2.61
C LYS A 108 0.59 -1.28 -1.45
N PRO A 109 0.69 -0.86 -0.17
CA PRO A 109 0.08 -1.63 0.92
C PRO A 109 -1.44 -1.71 0.75
N SER A 110 -2.09 -0.61 0.42
CA SER A 110 -3.53 -0.59 0.17
C SER A 110 -3.93 -1.38 -1.09
N ASN A 111 -3.10 -1.42 -2.14
CA ASN A 111 -3.32 -2.31 -3.31
C ASN A 111 -3.25 -3.80 -2.94
N ILE A 112 -2.29 -4.17 -2.09
CA ILE A 112 -2.10 -5.54 -1.62
C ILE A 112 -3.25 -5.93 -0.69
N ALA A 113 -3.62 -5.04 0.25
CA ALA A 113 -4.76 -5.22 1.14
C ALA A 113 -6.05 -5.49 0.37
N PHE A 114 -6.34 -4.67 -0.67
CA PHE A 114 -7.50 -4.89 -1.53
C PHE A 114 -7.49 -6.29 -2.16
N LYS A 115 -6.38 -6.68 -2.78
CA LYS A 115 -6.25 -7.99 -3.43
C LYS A 115 -6.46 -9.15 -2.46
N ILE A 116 -5.94 -9.04 -1.23
CA ILE A 116 -6.03 -10.12 -0.25
C ILE A 116 -7.43 -10.20 0.34
N LEU A 117 -8.02 -9.08 0.76
CA LEU A 117 -9.33 -9.04 1.41
C LEU A 117 -10.46 -9.41 0.45
N PHE A 118 -10.35 -9.00 -0.82
CA PHE A 118 -11.42 -9.16 -1.80
C PHE A 118 -11.09 -10.15 -2.92
N ALA A 119 -10.06 -11.00 -2.74
CA ALA A 119 -9.67 -12.04 -3.69
C ALA A 119 -10.87 -12.92 -4.12
N LYS A 120 -11.74 -13.26 -3.18
CA LYS A 120 -12.93 -14.10 -3.41
C LYS A 120 -13.92 -13.49 -4.41
N TYR A 121 -13.98 -12.17 -4.49
CA TYR A 121 -14.93 -11.45 -5.35
C TYR A 121 -14.38 -11.17 -6.75
N GLN A 122 -13.11 -11.52 -7.00
CA GLN A 122 -12.51 -11.28 -8.30
C GLN A 122 -13.23 -12.12 -9.37
N PRO A 123 -13.76 -11.51 -10.45
CA PRO A 123 -14.50 -12.25 -11.47
C PRO A 123 -13.60 -13.28 -12.14
N THR A 124 -13.96 -14.55 -12.06
CA THR A 124 -13.25 -15.66 -12.72
C THR A 124 -13.60 -15.71 -14.21
N SER A 125 -13.19 -14.70 -14.99
CA SER A 125 -13.41 -14.72 -16.44
C SER A 125 -12.42 -15.67 -17.13
N LYS A 126 -12.92 -16.73 -17.78
CA LYS A 126 -12.15 -17.61 -18.69
C LYS A 126 -11.71 -16.89 -19.98
N LYS A 127 -12.35 -15.77 -20.35
CA LYS A 127 -11.85 -14.88 -21.40
C LYS A 127 -10.78 -13.98 -20.79
N LYS A 128 -9.55 -14.01 -21.34
CA LYS A 128 -8.53 -12.98 -21.11
C LYS A 128 -9.24 -11.63 -21.21
N MET A 129 -9.38 -10.93 -20.09
CA MET A 129 -9.78 -9.54 -20.12
C MET A 129 -8.65 -8.81 -20.85
N ASP A 130 -8.94 -8.19 -21.99
CA ASP A 130 -8.04 -7.27 -22.69
C ASP A 130 -7.78 -6.06 -21.79
N THR A 131 -6.91 -6.28 -20.82
CA THR A 131 -6.52 -5.32 -19.80
C THR A 131 -5.02 -5.43 -19.65
N ILE A 132 -4.38 -4.27 -19.65
CA ILE A 132 -2.95 -4.17 -19.42
C ILE A 132 -2.68 -4.70 -18.00
N THR A 133 -1.76 -5.65 -17.88
CA THR A 133 -1.34 -6.20 -16.58
C THR A 133 -0.96 -5.07 -15.64
N GLY A 134 -1.64 -4.98 -14.49
CA GLY A 134 -1.38 -3.95 -13.48
C GLY A 134 -2.20 -2.65 -13.62
N ALA A 135 -2.98 -2.47 -14.70
CA ALA A 135 -3.79 -1.27 -14.89
C ALA A 135 -4.76 -1.00 -13.71
N GLY A 136 -5.40 -2.04 -13.16
CA GLY A 136 -6.28 -1.89 -12.00
C GLY A 136 -5.56 -1.35 -10.75
N SER A 137 -4.31 -1.77 -10.52
CA SER A 137 -3.49 -1.31 -9.39
C SER A 137 -3.08 0.16 -9.57
N MET A 138 -2.82 0.59 -10.81
CA MET A 138 -2.50 1.98 -11.13
C MET A 138 -3.74 2.87 -11.02
N ILE A 139 -4.88 2.43 -11.58
CA ILE A 139 -6.16 3.15 -11.47
C ILE A 139 -6.51 3.39 -10.01
N GLY A 140 -6.45 2.35 -9.16
CA GLY A 140 -6.72 2.50 -7.73
C GLY A 140 -5.74 3.47 -7.06
N PHE A 141 -4.45 3.44 -7.40
CA PHE A 141 -3.47 4.39 -6.86
C PHE A 141 -3.78 5.84 -7.24
N LEU A 142 -4.00 6.10 -8.53
CA LEU A 142 -4.36 7.44 -9.03
C LEU A 142 -5.66 7.94 -8.41
N GLU A 143 -6.66 7.08 -8.26
CA GLU A 143 -7.94 7.44 -7.63
C GLU A 143 -7.75 7.95 -6.20
N ARG A 144 -6.95 7.25 -5.38
CA ARG A 144 -6.68 7.67 -4.00
C ARG A 144 -5.83 8.94 -3.93
N LEU A 145 -4.94 9.18 -4.89
CA LEU A 145 -4.24 10.46 -4.99
C LEU A 145 -5.21 11.61 -5.31
N VAL A 146 -6.13 11.40 -6.24
CA VAL A 146 -7.15 12.41 -6.59
C VAL A 146 -8.08 12.67 -5.40
N ILE A 147 -8.52 11.62 -4.70
CA ILE A 147 -9.30 11.76 -3.46
C ILE A 147 -8.52 12.58 -2.44
N GLY A 148 -7.25 12.23 -2.18
CA GLY A 148 -6.40 12.95 -1.24
C GLY A 148 -6.27 14.44 -1.57
N ALA A 149 -6.02 14.75 -2.85
CA ALA A 149 -5.99 16.14 -3.31
C ALA A 149 -7.33 16.85 -3.06
N CYS A 150 -8.46 16.20 -3.37
CA CYS A 150 -9.79 16.76 -3.12
C CYS A 150 -10.03 17.03 -1.62
N LEU A 151 -9.58 16.13 -0.73
CA LEU A 151 -9.70 16.31 0.71
C LEU A 151 -8.91 17.54 1.20
N VAL A 152 -7.66 17.70 0.72
CA VAL A 152 -6.81 18.85 1.08
C VAL A 152 -7.45 20.18 0.66
N TYR A 153 -8.09 20.24 -0.51
CA TYR A 153 -8.77 21.43 -1.00
C TYR A 153 -10.25 21.56 -0.55
N GLY A 154 -10.74 20.65 0.31
CA GLY A 154 -12.14 20.63 0.77
C GLY A 154 -13.17 20.37 -0.34
N GLN A 155 -12.75 19.84 -1.49
CA GLN A 155 -13.59 19.61 -2.67
C GLN A 155 -14.25 18.23 -2.64
N PHE A 156 -15.10 17.97 -1.64
CA PHE A 156 -15.76 16.67 -1.47
C PHE A 156 -16.66 16.29 -2.66
N ALA A 157 -17.30 17.27 -3.32
CA ALA A 157 -18.13 17.03 -4.51
C ALA A 157 -17.30 16.46 -5.69
N SER A 158 -16.05 16.89 -5.84
CA SER A 158 -15.14 16.43 -6.89
C SER A 158 -14.80 14.94 -6.75
N ILE A 159 -14.80 14.40 -5.53
CA ILE A 159 -14.66 12.97 -5.29
C ILE A 159 -15.80 12.23 -6.00
N GLY A 160 -17.06 12.64 -5.79
CA GLY A 160 -18.23 12.06 -6.45
C GLY A 160 -18.16 12.13 -7.99
N LEU A 161 -17.64 13.23 -8.53
CA LEU A 161 -17.45 13.40 -9.97
C LEU A 161 -16.46 12.38 -10.56
N VAL A 162 -15.35 12.13 -9.88
CA VAL A 162 -14.34 11.13 -10.30
C VAL A 162 -14.97 9.73 -10.37
N PHE A 163 -15.75 9.34 -9.36
CA PHE A 163 -16.44 8.05 -9.35
C PHE A 163 -17.54 7.93 -10.41
N THR A 164 -18.25 9.04 -10.66
CA THR A 164 -19.27 9.11 -11.71
C THR A 164 -18.63 8.92 -13.08
N ALA A 165 -17.56 9.65 -13.38
CA ALA A 165 -16.81 9.53 -14.63
C ALA A 165 -16.24 8.11 -14.81
N LYS A 166 -15.67 7.53 -13.74
CA LYS A 166 -15.17 6.15 -13.74
C LYS A 166 -16.28 5.13 -14.01
N SER A 167 -17.49 5.37 -13.51
CA SER A 167 -18.65 4.48 -13.69
C SER A 167 -19.17 4.55 -15.12
N ILE A 168 -19.26 5.75 -15.69
CA ILE A 168 -19.64 5.98 -17.09
C ILE A 168 -18.66 5.28 -18.04
N ALA A 169 -17.34 5.44 -17.82
CA ALA A 169 -16.31 4.81 -18.66
C ALA A 169 -16.34 3.27 -18.64
N ARG A 170 -17.00 2.65 -17.65
CA ARG A 170 -17.13 1.19 -17.50
C ARG A 170 -18.59 0.72 -17.58
N TYR A 171 -19.53 1.59 -17.92
CA TYR A 171 -20.96 1.32 -17.82
C TYR A 171 -21.39 0.03 -18.52
N ASN A 172 -21.01 -0.15 -19.79
CA ASN A 172 -21.39 -1.36 -20.55
C ASN A 172 -20.96 -2.65 -19.83
N LYS A 173 -19.71 -2.69 -19.31
CA LYS A 173 -19.20 -3.87 -18.59
C LYS A 173 -19.88 -4.09 -17.24
N ILE A 174 -20.23 -3.00 -16.54
CA ILE A 174 -20.95 -3.06 -15.27
C ILE A 174 -22.38 -3.58 -15.52
N SER A 175 -23.04 -3.09 -16.57
CA SER A 175 -24.40 -3.48 -16.94
C SER A 175 -24.50 -4.94 -17.39
N GLU A 176 -23.53 -5.40 -18.20
CA GLU A 176 -23.55 -6.75 -18.79
C GLU A 176 -23.08 -7.87 -17.85
N ASN A 177 -22.33 -7.53 -16.79
CA ASN A 177 -21.70 -8.53 -15.92
C ASN A 177 -21.89 -8.19 -14.43
N PRO A 178 -22.89 -8.80 -13.77
CA PRO A 178 -23.18 -8.56 -12.34
C PRO A 178 -21.98 -8.82 -11.42
N ALA A 179 -21.21 -9.88 -11.65
CA ALA A 179 -20.03 -10.18 -10.83
C ALA A 179 -18.93 -9.11 -11.00
N PHE A 180 -18.76 -8.57 -12.20
CA PHE A 180 -17.86 -7.43 -12.41
C PHE A 180 -18.38 -6.16 -11.75
N ALA A 181 -19.69 -5.91 -11.78
CA ALA A 181 -20.31 -4.78 -11.12
C ALA A 181 -20.07 -4.80 -9.59
N GLU A 182 -20.30 -5.95 -8.94
CA GLU A 182 -20.04 -6.13 -7.51
C GLU A 182 -18.56 -5.89 -7.17
N TYR A 183 -17.65 -6.53 -7.91
CA TYR A 183 -16.20 -6.34 -7.70
C TYR A 183 -15.75 -4.88 -7.91
N TYR A 184 -16.32 -4.21 -8.92
CA TYR A 184 -16.05 -2.80 -9.20
C TYR A 184 -16.54 -1.87 -8.08
N LEU A 185 -17.75 -2.12 -7.55
CA LEU A 185 -18.32 -1.36 -6.45
C LEU A 185 -17.49 -1.52 -5.18
N ILE A 186 -17.15 -2.76 -4.81
CA ILE A 186 -16.28 -3.07 -3.67
C ILE A 186 -14.93 -2.34 -3.81
N GLY A 187 -14.32 -2.39 -5.00
CA GLY A 187 -13.05 -1.71 -5.27
C GLY A 187 -13.12 -0.20 -5.11
N SER A 188 -14.20 0.41 -5.60
CA SER A 188 -14.40 1.85 -5.55
C SER A 188 -14.66 2.33 -4.11
N LEU A 189 -15.51 1.62 -3.36
CA LEU A 189 -15.77 1.93 -1.94
C LEU A 189 -14.53 1.75 -1.06
N PHE A 190 -13.78 0.66 -1.28
CA PHE A 190 -12.53 0.42 -0.56
C PHE A 190 -11.49 1.53 -0.83
N SER A 191 -11.41 2.00 -2.07
CA SER A 191 -10.51 3.09 -2.45
C SER A 191 -10.84 4.39 -1.72
N ILE A 192 -12.12 4.77 -1.66
CA ILE A 192 -12.58 5.93 -0.87
C ILE A 192 -12.23 5.75 0.61
N LEU A 193 -12.60 4.61 1.19
CA LEU A 193 -12.37 4.34 2.60
C LEU A 193 -10.88 4.37 2.95
N SER A 194 -10.03 3.74 2.14
CA SER A 194 -8.58 3.73 2.37
C SER A 194 -7.93 5.10 2.21
N ALA A 195 -8.39 5.93 1.28
CA ALA A 195 -7.92 7.32 1.17
C ALA A 195 -8.36 8.16 2.38
N LEU A 196 -9.60 8.04 2.83
CA LEU A 196 -10.10 8.75 4.01
C LEU A 196 -9.35 8.35 5.29
N LEU A 197 -9.16 7.05 5.50
CA LEU A 197 -8.39 6.54 6.64
C LEU A 197 -6.94 7.01 6.59
N ALA A 198 -6.29 6.97 5.42
CA ALA A 198 -4.94 7.47 5.26
C ALA A 198 -4.85 8.98 5.54
N ALA A 199 -5.82 9.77 5.05
CA ALA A 199 -5.87 11.21 5.32
C ALA A 199 -6.03 11.48 6.82
N TRP A 200 -6.95 10.78 7.49
CA TRP A 200 -7.17 10.91 8.93
C TRP A 200 -5.92 10.57 9.77
N LEU A 201 -5.17 9.54 9.38
CA LEU A 201 -3.90 9.18 10.03
C LEU A 201 -2.78 10.21 9.80
N CYS A 202 -2.87 11.03 8.75
CA CYS A 202 -1.90 12.06 8.42
C CYS A 202 -2.35 13.47 8.85
N SER A 203 -3.50 13.58 9.54
CA SER A 203 -4.10 14.83 10.00
C SER A 203 -3.53 15.29 11.34
#